data_AF-A0A9E1WUR3-F1
#
_entry.id   AF-A0A9E1WUR3-F1
#
_cell.length_a   1.000
_cell.length_b   1.000
_cell.length_c   1.000
_cell.angle_alpha   90.00
_cell.angle_beta   90.00
_cell.angle_gamma   90.00
#
_symmetry.space_group_name_H-M   'P 1'
#
loop_
_entity.id
_entity.type
_entity.pdbx_description
1 polymer ?
#
loop_
_entity_poly.entity_id
_entity_poly.type
_entity_poly.pdbx_seq_one_letter_code
_entity_poly.pdbx_strand_id
1 'polypeptide(L)'
;VIVELKLGYSLALVHQCVARLAVSDDVYMAIARGAGKRFQKATKDMTRLCRRLGLGLITVRLLDGLVEVHCDPGRYVSRKNAKRHGQLLREFARRQGDPNDGGQTRSGLVTAYRQDAMKLAIYLFEVGASKGAVVARETDVVRATTMMRDDHYGWFEKVEKGVYGLTPKGAKAVVDAGTVFGG
;
A
#
# COMPACT_ATOMS: atom_id res chain seq x y z
N VAL A 1 0.15 -33.24 9.39
CA VAL A 1 -0.77 -32.43 10.23
C VAL A 1 -0.27 -32.39 11.66
N ILE A 2 0.03 -31.20 12.20
CA ILE A 2 0.46 -30.95 13.58
C ILE A 2 -0.55 -29.98 14.23
N VAL A 3 -0.96 -30.24 15.47
CA VAL A 3 -1.89 -29.38 16.21
C VAL A 3 -1.27 -28.96 17.54
N GLU A 4 -1.09 -27.66 17.75
CA GLU A 4 -0.67 -27.08 19.03
C GLU A 4 -1.91 -26.56 19.79
N LEU A 5 -2.21 -27.18 20.95
CA LEU A 5 -3.43 -26.93 21.72
C LEU A 5 -3.15 -26.21 23.04
N LYS A 6 -3.90 -25.14 23.34
CA LYS A 6 -3.91 -24.43 24.64
C LYS A 6 -5.30 -23.95 25.04
N LEU A 7 -5.45 -23.45 26.26
CA LEU A 7 -6.73 -22.88 26.72
C LEU A 7 -7.06 -21.51 26.11
N GLY A 8 -6.06 -20.79 25.59
CA GLY A 8 -6.27 -19.47 25.03
C GLY A 8 -5.09 -18.99 24.20
N TYR A 9 -5.30 -17.86 23.53
CA TYR A 9 -4.27 -17.22 22.72
C TYR A 9 -3.12 -16.72 23.61
N SER A 10 -1.89 -16.99 23.18
CA SER A 10 -0.67 -16.44 23.75
C SER A 10 0.40 -16.32 22.69
N LEU A 11 1.36 -15.41 22.89
CA LEU A 11 2.52 -15.30 22.01
C LEU A 11 3.36 -16.59 22.01
N ALA A 12 3.47 -17.25 23.17
CA ALA A 12 4.13 -18.55 23.29
C ALA A 12 3.52 -19.62 22.38
N LEU A 13 2.18 -19.68 22.29
CA LEU A 13 1.49 -20.60 21.38
C LEU A 13 1.78 -20.27 19.91
N VAL A 14 1.82 -18.99 19.55
CA VAL A 14 2.20 -18.56 18.19
C VAL A 14 3.61 -19.06 17.86
N HIS A 15 4.58 -18.85 18.75
CA HIS A 15 5.95 -19.32 18.54
C HIS A 15 6.05 -20.83 18.42
N GLN A 16 5.30 -21.58 19.24
CA GLN A 16 5.21 -23.04 19.12
C GLN A 16 4.71 -23.46 17.73
N CYS A 17 3.60 -22.87 17.27
CA CYS A 17 3.06 -23.17 15.94
C CYS A 17 4.05 -22.84 14.82
N VAL A 18 4.70 -21.67 14.88
CA VAL A 18 5.70 -21.26 13.88
C VAL A 18 6.91 -22.20 13.88
N ALA A 19 7.37 -22.66 15.05
CA ALA A 19 8.45 -23.65 15.13
C ALA A 19 8.07 -24.99 14.46
N ARG A 20 6.80 -25.39 14.49
CA ARG A 20 6.31 -26.60 13.81
C ARG A 20 6.29 -26.50 12.29
N LEU A 21 6.28 -25.28 11.73
CA LEU A 21 6.36 -25.10 10.28
C LEU A 21 7.67 -25.61 9.69
N ALA A 22 8.74 -25.73 10.49
CA ALA A 22 9.98 -26.37 10.06
C ALA A 22 9.82 -27.88 9.79
N VAL A 23 8.74 -28.50 10.27
CA VAL A 23 8.47 -29.95 10.18
C VAL A 23 7.34 -30.25 9.21
N SER A 24 6.33 -29.38 9.11
CA SER A 24 5.14 -29.60 8.28
C SER A 24 4.50 -28.28 7.87
N ASP A 25 3.97 -28.21 6.66
CA ASP A 25 3.12 -27.09 6.23
C ASP A 25 1.70 -27.17 6.84
N ASP A 26 1.27 -28.34 7.30
CA ASP A 26 -0.07 -28.57 7.84
C ASP A 26 -0.11 -28.37 9.37
N VAL A 27 0.12 -27.14 9.83
CA VAL A 27 0.12 -26.80 11.27
C VAL A 27 -1.12 -26.02 11.65
N TYR A 28 -1.84 -26.50 12.66
CA TYR A 28 -3.00 -25.82 13.26
C TYR A 28 -2.70 -25.32 14.68
N MET A 29 -3.10 -24.09 14.95
CA MET A 29 -3.29 -23.58 16.31
C MET A 29 -4.70 -23.94 16.77
N ALA A 30 -4.84 -24.59 17.93
CA ALA A 30 -6.13 -24.89 18.53
C ALA A 30 -6.25 -24.25 19.91
N ILE A 31 -7.40 -23.64 20.20
CA ILE A 31 -7.71 -23.12 21.54
C ILE A 31 -9.13 -23.45 22.01
N ALA A 32 -9.37 -23.35 23.32
CA ALA A 32 -10.73 -23.38 23.85
C ALA A 32 -11.55 -22.18 23.34
N ARG A 33 -12.81 -22.42 22.96
CA ARG A 33 -13.74 -21.39 22.50
C ARG A 33 -14.18 -20.53 23.68
N GLY A 34 -13.83 -19.25 23.66
CA GLY A 34 -14.34 -18.25 24.59
C GLY A 34 -15.67 -17.63 24.13
N ALA A 35 -16.20 -16.71 24.95
CA ALA A 35 -17.47 -16.04 24.71
C ALA A 35 -17.32 -14.52 24.49
N GLY A 36 -18.36 -13.92 23.91
CA GLY A 36 -18.51 -12.46 23.80
C GLY A 36 -17.68 -11.78 22.71
N LYS A 37 -17.90 -10.47 22.57
CA LYS A 37 -17.31 -9.63 21.51
C LYS A 37 -15.77 -9.60 21.55
N ARG A 38 -15.18 -9.66 22.75
CA ARG A 38 -13.71 -9.65 22.93
C ARG A 38 -13.08 -10.90 22.32
N PHE A 39 -13.64 -12.08 22.60
CA PHE A 39 -13.15 -13.33 22.01
C PHE A 39 -13.31 -13.32 20.49
N GLN A 40 -14.48 -12.92 19.98
CA GLN A 40 -14.72 -12.83 18.54
C GLN A 40 -13.74 -11.89 17.83
N LYS A 41 -13.38 -10.75 18.44
CA LYS A 41 -12.37 -9.83 17.91
C LYS A 41 -10.98 -10.48 17.90
N ALA A 42 -10.57 -11.08 19.03
CA ALA A 42 -9.29 -11.77 19.15
C ALA A 42 -9.16 -12.90 18.13
N THR A 43 -10.22 -13.70 17.93
CA THR A 43 -10.25 -14.76 16.91
C THR A 43 -10.10 -14.18 15.52
N LYS A 44 -10.83 -13.10 15.16
CA LYS A 44 -10.66 -12.44 13.84
C LYS A 44 -9.24 -11.94 13.62
N ASP A 45 -8.62 -11.34 14.63
CA ASP A 45 -7.24 -10.84 14.54
C ASP A 45 -6.25 -12.00 14.43
N MET A 46 -6.45 -13.08 15.19
CA MET A 46 -5.63 -14.29 15.13
C MET A 46 -5.79 -15.01 13.78
N THR A 47 -6.99 -15.12 13.21
CA THR A 47 -7.20 -15.68 11.87
C THR A 47 -6.37 -14.94 10.82
N ARG A 48 -6.29 -13.59 10.91
CA ARG A 48 -5.45 -12.81 9.98
C ARG A 48 -3.96 -13.08 10.19
N LEU A 49 -3.53 -13.27 11.44
CA LEU A 49 -2.14 -13.60 11.74
C LEU A 49 -1.80 -15.02 11.25
N CYS A 50 -2.60 -16.02 11.58
CA CYS A 50 -2.45 -17.40 11.11
C CYS A 50 -2.36 -17.46 9.57
N ARG A 51 -3.26 -16.78 8.85
CA ARG A 51 -3.18 -16.67 7.38
C ARG A 51 -1.88 -16.05 6.87
N ARG A 52 -1.28 -15.11 7.60
CA ARG A 52 0.00 -14.48 7.23
C ARG A 52 1.19 -15.39 7.48
N LEU A 53 1.11 -16.21 8.52
CA LEU A 53 2.14 -17.18 8.91
C LEU A 53 2.00 -18.52 8.19
N GLY A 54 0.89 -18.72 7.48
CA GLY A 54 0.54 -19.99 6.83
C GLY A 54 0.03 -21.07 7.76
N LEU A 55 -0.46 -20.69 8.94
CA LEU A 55 -1.03 -21.58 9.95
C LEU A 55 -2.55 -21.73 9.78
N GLY A 56 -3.06 -22.88 10.16
CA GLY A 56 -4.49 -23.09 10.43
C GLY A 56 -4.89 -22.61 11.82
N LEU A 57 -6.18 -22.32 12.01
CA LEU A 57 -6.75 -21.90 13.30
C LEU A 57 -8.05 -22.64 13.59
N ILE A 58 -8.13 -23.22 14.78
CA ILE A 58 -9.27 -23.98 15.28
C ILE A 58 -9.69 -23.46 16.66
N THR A 59 -10.99 -23.44 16.93
CA THR A 59 -11.52 -23.28 18.29
C THR A 59 -12.37 -24.49 18.67
N VAL A 60 -12.22 -24.97 19.90
CA VAL A 60 -12.97 -26.11 20.44
C VAL A 60 -13.87 -25.63 21.58
N ARG A 61 -15.19 -25.81 21.45
CA ARG A 61 -16.13 -25.55 22.56
C ARG A 61 -16.07 -26.72 23.53
N LEU A 62 -15.59 -26.46 24.75
CA LEU A 62 -15.33 -27.50 25.73
C LEU A 62 -16.59 -28.20 26.26
N LEU A 63 -17.75 -27.52 26.21
CA LEU A 63 -19.01 -28.06 26.72
C LEU A 63 -19.47 -29.33 25.98
N ASP A 64 -19.27 -29.36 24.66
CA ASP A 64 -19.81 -30.39 23.76
C ASP A 64 -18.80 -30.86 22.71
N GLY A 65 -17.56 -30.40 22.79
CA GLY A 65 -16.49 -30.76 21.86
C GLY A 65 -16.64 -30.13 20.48
N LEU A 66 -17.55 -29.16 20.26
CA LEU A 66 -17.73 -28.59 18.92
C LEU A 66 -16.44 -27.91 18.42
N VAL A 67 -15.93 -28.41 17.30
CA VAL A 67 -14.75 -27.89 16.61
C VAL A 67 -15.18 -26.91 15.53
N GLU A 68 -14.56 -25.72 15.49
CA GLU A 68 -14.77 -24.72 14.45
C GLU A 68 -13.41 -24.33 13.85
N VAL A 69 -13.27 -24.54 12.54
CA VAL A 69 -12.07 -24.17 11.76
C VAL A 69 -12.27 -22.76 11.19
N HIS A 70 -11.37 -21.84 11.54
CA HIS A 70 -11.42 -20.43 11.12
C HIS A 70 -10.60 -20.17 9.85
N CYS A 71 -9.53 -20.94 9.67
CA CYS A 71 -8.74 -20.99 8.45
C CYS A 71 -7.90 -22.27 8.41
N ASP A 72 -7.65 -22.75 7.20
CA ASP A 72 -6.68 -23.81 6.93
C ASP A 72 -5.27 -23.23 6.75
N PRO A 73 -4.23 -24.04 7.04
CA PRO A 73 -2.86 -23.68 6.72
C PRO A 73 -2.68 -23.52 5.20
N GLY A 74 -1.69 -22.71 4.81
CA GLY A 74 -1.45 -22.46 3.39
C GLY A 74 -0.60 -21.23 3.13
N ARG A 75 -0.11 -21.10 1.90
CA ARG A 75 0.80 -20.02 1.52
C ARG A 75 0.12 -18.66 1.63
N TYR A 76 0.73 -17.74 2.38
CA TYR A 76 0.25 -16.37 2.43
C TYR A 76 0.56 -15.61 1.14
N VAL A 77 -0.49 -15.19 0.43
CA VAL A 77 -0.36 -14.21 -0.65
C VAL A 77 -0.78 -12.84 -0.12
N SER A 78 0.17 -11.89 -0.12
CA SER A 78 -0.06 -10.53 0.35
C SER A 78 -1.18 -9.84 -0.44
N ARG A 79 -2.29 -9.53 0.24
CA ARG A 79 -3.36 -8.70 -0.33
C ARG A 79 -3.19 -7.26 0.13
N LYS A 80 -2.52 -6.45 -0.68
CA LYS A 80 -2.34 -5.02 -0.39
C LYS A 80 -3.69 -4.29 -0.42
N ASN A 81 -3.90 -3.36 0.50
CA ASN A 81 -5.07 -2.48 0.48
C ASN A 81 -4.78 -1.29 -0.45
N ALA A 82 -5.15 -1.41 -1.72
CA ALA A 82 -4.88 -0.39 -2.75
C ALA A 82 -5.42 1.00 -2.36
N LYS A 83 -6.58 1.07 -1.69
CA LYS A 83 -7.19 2.34 -1.26
C LYS A 83 -6.34 3.04 -0.19
N ARG A 84 -5.94 2.31 0.86
CA ARG A 84 -5.05 2.87 1.90
C ARG A 84 -3.68 3.22 1.35
N HIS A 85 -3.15 2.41 0.44
CA HIS A 85 -1.90 2.72 -0.25
C HIS A 85 -2.00 4.03 -1.06
N GLY A 86 -3.06 4.20 -1.85
CA GLY A 86 -3.31 5.45 -2.58
C GLY A 86 -3.63 6.65 -1.69
N GLN A 87 -4.15 6.45 -0.48
CA GLN A 87 -4.31 7.52 0.52
C GLN A 87 -2.97 7.93 1.11
N LEU A 88 -2.12 6.97 1.48
CA LEU A 88 -0.76 7.23 1.95
C LEU A 88 0.06 7.97 0.89
N LEU A 89 -0.03 7.58 -0.38
CA LEU A 89 0.63 8.29 -1.48
C LEU A 89 0.12 9.74 -1.62
N ARG A 90 -1.19 9.96 -1.50
CA ARG A 90 -1.78 11.30 -1.52
C ARG A 90 -1.37 12.15 -0.32
N GLU A 91 -1.25 11.54 0.85
CA GLU A 91 -0.77 12.20 2.07
C GLU A 91 0.70 12.60 1.94
N PHE A 92 1.54 11.70 1.42
CA PHE A 92 2.95 11.98 1.10
C PHE A 92 3.09 13.13 0.10
N ALA A 93 2.31 13.07 -0.98
CA ALA A 93 2.27 14.10 -2.02
C ALA A 93 1.81 15.47 -1.50
N ARG A 94 0.95 15.50 -0.48
CA ARG A 94 0.44 16.74 0.13
C ARG A 94 1.35 17.29 1.22
N ARG A 95 2.13 16.45 1.90
CA ARG A 95 2.88 16.85 3.10
C ARG A 95 4.27 17.40 2.82
N GLN A 96 4.93 17.07 1.71
CA GLN A 96 6.19 17.71 1.32
C GLN A 96 6.37 17.69 -0.21
N GLY A 97 6.65 18.84 -0.80
CA GLY A 97 7.66 18.87 -1.85
C GLY A 97 9.02 18.74 -1.18
N ASP A 98 9.80 17.69 -1.49
CA ASP A 98 11.10 17.88 -2.16
C ASP A 98 11.93 16.61 -2.50
N PRO A 99 12.77 16.66 -3.57
CA PRO A 99 13.88 15.83 -4.08
C PRO A 99 14.52 14.64 -3.39
N ASN A 100 14.60 13.42 -3.95
CA ASN A 100 15.75 12.49 -3.93
C ASN A 100 15.40 11.03 -4.20
N ASP A 101 16.34 10.41 -4.90
CA ASP A 101 16.82 9.05 -4.70
C ASP A 101 18.27 9.13 -4.17
N GLY A 102 18.57 8.35 -3.13
CA GLY A 102 19.87 7.83 -2.68
C GLY A 102 21.15 8.69 -2.71
N GLY A 103 21.61 9.13 -1.52
CA GLY A 103 23.05 9.28 -1.25
C GLY A 103 23.52 10.59 -0.61
N GLN A 104 22.64 11.52 -0.27
CA GLN A 104 23.04 12.78 0.39
C GLN A 104 22.34 12.96 1.73
N THR A 105 23.10 12.83 2.81
CA THR A 105 22.72 13.39 4.11
C THR A 105 22.55 14.91 3.94
N ARG A 106 21.29 15.40 4.00
CA ARG A 106 20.84 16.82 4.10
C ARG A 106 20.18 17.48 2.88
N SER A 107 19.49 16.74 2.01
CA SER A 107 18.45 17.30 1.11
C SER A 107 17.35 16.25 0.91
N GLY A 108 16.10 16.63 0.58
CA GLY A 108 14.80 15.91 0.73
C GLY A 108 14.67 14.48 0.16
N LEU A 109 13.48 13.95 -0.20
CA LEU A 109 13.28 12.66 -0.94
C LEU A 109 12.03 12.74 -1.86
N VAL A 110 12.16 12.48 -3.17
CA VAL A 110 11.14 12.62 -4.24
C VAL A 110 10.92 11.28 -4.89
N THR A 111 9.68 10.84 -4.84
CA THR A 111 9.25 9.60 -5.48
C THR A 111 9.28 9.71 -7.01
N ALA A 112 9.52 8.61 -7.72
CA ALA A 112 9.44 8.53 -9.19
C ALA A 112 8.15 9.15 -9.78
N TYR A 113 7.00 9.01 -9.10
CA TYR A 113 5.74 9.64 -9.52
C TYR A 113 5.84 11.17 -9.62
N ARG A 114 6.58 11.81 -8.70
CA ARG A 114 6.75 13.27 -8.67
C ARG A 114 7.72 13.74 -9.74
N GLN A 115 8.77 12.96 -10.03
CA GLN A 115 9.67 13.24 -11.16
C GLN A 115 8.89 13.19 -12.47
N ASP A 116 8.10 12.12 -12.67
CA ASP A 116 7.24 11.96 -13.83
C ASP A 116 6.24 13.12 -13.93
N ALA A 117 5.53 13.45 -12.84
CA ALA A 117 4.60 14.58 -12.83
C ALA A 117 5.29 15.93 -13.14
N MET A 118 6.53 16.12 -12.68
CA MET A 118 7.31 17.32 -13.00
C MET A 118 7.67 17.38 -14.49
N LYS A 119 8.06 16.26 -15.11
CA LYS A 119 8.32 16.20 -16.57
C LYS A 119 7.08 16.61 -17.37
N LEU A 120 5.89 16.11 -16.98
CA LEU A 120 4.64 16.51 -17.63
C LEU A 120 4.37 18.01 -17.46
N ALA A 121 4.62 18.52 -16.26
CA ALA A 121 4.38 19.93 -15.94
C ALA A 121 5.31 20.85 -16.74
N ILE A 122 6.62 20.56 -16.79
CA ILE A 122 7.59 21.32 -17.60
C ILE A 122 7.18 21.33 -19.07
N TYR A 123 6.85 20.17 -19.63
CA TYR A 123 6.41 20.08 -21.03
C TYR A 123 5.18 20.96 -21.32
N LEU A 124 4.15 20.88 -20.46
CA LEU A 124 2.93 21.69 -20.62
C LEU A 124 3.16 23.19 -20.35
N PHE A 125 4.17 23.54 -19.55
CA PHE A 125 4.58 24.92 -19.34
C PHE A 125 5.21 25.52 -20.60
N GLU A 126 6.05 24.74 -21.29
CA GLU A 126 6.75 25.18 -22.50
C GLU A 126 5.87 25.15 -23.75
N VAL A 127 5.11 24.07 -23.94
CA VAL A 127 4.34 23.81 -25.17
C VAL A 127 2.88 24.25 -25.07
N GLY A 128 2.37 24.40 -23.86
CA GLY A 128 0.96 24.67 -23.60
C GLY A 128 0.07 23.43 -23.64
N ALA A 129 -1.24 23.65 -23.54
CA ALA A 129 -2.21 22.58 -23.38
C ALA A 129 -2.17 21.58 -24.56
N SER A 130 -1.99 20.30 -24.24
CA SER A 130 -1.66 19.27 -25.22
C SER A 130 -2.45 17.97 -25.01
N LYS A 131 -2.60 17.18 -26.08
CA LYS A 131 -3.24 15.86 -26.00
C LYS A 131 -2.43 14.93 -25.10
N GLY A 132 -3.08 14.20 -24.20
CA GLY A 132 -2.41 13.33 -23.23
C GLY A 132 -1.47 12.29 -23.87
N ALA A 133 -1.82 11.78 -25.06
CA ALA A 133 -0.98 10.87 -25.82
C ALA A 133 0.30 11.54 -26.38
N VAL A 134 0.21 12.83 -26.74
CA VAL A 134 1.38 13.60 -27.18
C VAL A 134 2.30 13.84 -25.99
N VAL A 135 1.76 14.32 -24.87
CA VAL A 135 2.55 14.50 -23.63
C VAL A 135 3.26 13.21 -23.24
N ALA A 136 2.55 12.06 -23.25
CA ALA A 136 3.15 10.76 -22.91
C ALA A 136 4.36 10.41 -23.79
N ARG A 137 4.29 10.73 -25.08
CA ARG A 137 5.35 10.46 -26.05
C ARG A 137 6.53 11.41 -25.87
N GLU A 138 6.27 12.70 -25.73
CA GLU A 138 7.34 13.71 -25.64
C GLU A 138 8.08 13.67 -24.30
N THR A 139 7.45 13.20 -23.22
CA THR A 139 8.08 13.12 -21.90
C THR A 139 8.57 11.72 -21.53
N ASP A 140 8.38 10.72 -22.39
CA ASP A 140 8.60 9.29 -22.12
C ASP A 140 7.86 8.75 -20.86
N VAL A 141 6.73 9.36 -20.50
CA VAL A 141 5.91 8.94 -19.36
C VAL A 141 4.67 8.24 -19.89
N VAL A 142 4.74 6.91 -20.01
CA VAL A 142 3.66 6.06 -20.56
C VAL A 142 2.30 6.32 -19.89
N ARG A 143 2.30 6.66 -18.60
CA ARG A 143 1.07 6.90 -17.83
C ARG A 143 0.62 8.37 -17.79
N ALA A 144 1.18 9.26 -18.60
CA ALA A 144 0.95 10.71 -18.51
C ALA A 144 -0.54 11.08 -18.47
N THR A 145 -1.36 10.54 -19.38
CA THR A 145 -2.81 10.79 -19.42
C THR A 145 -3.50 10.44 -18.10
N THR A 146 -3.14 9.31 -17.49
CA THR A 146 -3.72 8.90 -16.20
C THR A 146 -3.25 9.83 -15.09
N MET A 147 -1.96 10.19 -15.08
CA MET A 147 -1.41 11.09 -14.06
C MET A 147 -2.01 12.49 -14.10
N MET A 148 -2.20 13.07 -15.30
CA MET A 148 -2.84 14.38 -15.47
C MET A 148 -4.34 14.35 -15.18
N ARG A 149 -5.01 13.22 -15.43
CA ARG A 149 -6.42 13.04 -15.08
C ARG A 149 -6.64 12.87 -13.58
N ASP A 150 -5.80 12.07 -12.93
CA ASP A 150 -5.93 11.74 -11.50
C ASP A 150 -5.38 12.86 -10.59
N ASP A 151 -4.54 13.74 -11.17
CA ASP A 151 -3.97 14.98 -10.64
C ASP A 151 -3.81 15.03 -9.11
N HIS A 152 -2.90 14.19 -8.61
CA HIS A 152 -2.64 14.09 -7.17
C HIS A 152 -2.09 15.38 -6.54
N TYR A 153 -1.53 16.29 -7.34
CA TYR A 153 -0.87 17.51 -6.87
C TYR A 153 -1.71 18.78 -7.11
N GLY A 154 -2.77 18.74 -7.92
CA GLY A 154 -3.52 19.93 -8.31
C GLY A 154 -2.79 20.74 -9.39
N TRP A 155 -1.91 20.12 -10.18
CA TRP A 155 -1.06 20.79 -11.17
C TRP A 155 -1.67 20.84 -12.57
N PHE A 156 -2.60 19.94 -12.86
CA PHE A 156 -3.12 19.75 -14.20
C PHE A 156 -4.60 20.05 -14.26
N GLU A 157 -5.05 20.54 -15.40
CA GLU A 157 -6.47 20.71 -15.67
C GLU A 157 -6.84 20.14 -17.03
N LYS A 158 -8.08 19.66 -17.13
CA LYS A 158 -8.61 19.17 -18.38
C LYS A 158 -9.24 20.34 -19.13
N VAL A 159 -8.56 20.79 -20.18
CA VAL A 159 -9.03 21.90 -21.04
C VAL A 159 -10.13 21.40 -21.97
N GLU A 160 -9.93 20.23 -22.58
CA GLU A 160 -10.92 19.60 -23.46
C GLU A 160 -10.85 18.07 -23.36
N LYS A 161 -11.63 17.36 -24.18
CA LYS A 161 -11.61 15.89 -24.24
C LYS A 161 -10.22 15.38 -24.65
N GLY A 162 -9.46 14.94 -23.65
CA GLY A 162 -8.13 14.36 -23.83
C GLY A 162 -7.00 15.39 -23.96
N VAL A 163 -7.31 16.68 -23.78
CA VAL A 163 -6.33 17.78 -23.79
C VAL A 163 -6.17 18.28 -22.35
N TYR A 164 -4.91 18.41 -21.92
CA TYR A 164 -4.54 18.78 -20.56
C TYR A 164 -3.64 20.00 -20.58
N GLY A 165 -3.85 20.92 -19.65
CA GLY A 165 -3.04 22.10 -19.41
C GLY A 165 -2.56 22.17 -17.97
N LEU A 166 -1.83 23.24 -17.64
CA LEU A 166 -1.38 23.51 -16.28
C LEU A 166 -2.33 24.47 -15.56
N THR A 167 -2.62 24.14 -14.30
CA THR A 167 -3.21 25.11 -13.38
C THR A 167 -2.18 26.18 -12.99
N PRO A 168 -2.61 27.34 -12.43
CA PRO A 168 -1.68 28.32 -11.86
C PRO A 168 -0.74 27.70 -10.80
N LYS A 169 -1.22 26.71 -10.06
CA LYS A 169 -0.41 25.97 -9.07
C LYS A 169 0.66 25.12 -9.73
N GLY A 170 0.34 24.46 -10.84
CA GLY A 170 1.29 23.68 -11.62
C GLY A 170 2.35 24.55 -12.28
N ALA A 171 1.95 25.69 -12.86
CA ALA A 171 2.86 26.67 -13.44
C ALA A 171 3.85 27.21 -12.40
N LYS A 172 3.36 27.58 -11.21
CA LYS A 172 4.22 28.00 -10.10
C LYS A 172 5.22 26.92 -9.68
N ALA A 173 4.79 25.66 -9.62
CA ALA A 173 5.66 24.55 -9.23
C ALA A 173 6.83 24.33 -10.21
N VAL A 174 6.64 24.60 -11.51
CA VAL A 174 7.70 24.55 -12.52
C VAL A 174 8.70 25.70 -12.33
N VAL A 175 8.21 26.92 -12.09
CA VAL A 175 9.06 28.10 -11.83
C VAL A 175 9.89 27.94 -10.56
N ASP A 176 9.26 27.47 -9.48
CA ASP A 176 9.93 27.24 -8.19
C ASP A 176 11.04 26.17 -8.36
N ALA A 177 10.80 25.12 -9.15
CA ALA A 177 11.81 24.10 -9.45
C ALA A 177 12.98 24.64 -10.29
N GLY A 178 12.71 25.51 -11.27
CA GLY A 178 13.76 26.15 -12.08
C GLY A 178 14.70 27.06 -11.26
N THR A 179 14.18 27.67 -10.19
CA THR A 179 14.95 28.57 -9.31
C THR A 179 15.93 27.82 -8.39
N VAL A 180 15.70 26.52 -8.13
CA VAL A 180 16.55 25.69 -7.26
C VAL A 180 17.76 25.10 -8.02
N PHE A 181 17.75 25.12 -9.36
CA PHE A 181 18.82 24.58 -10.20
C PHE A 181 19.55 25.64 -11.06
N GLY A 182 19.24 26.93 -10.90
CA GLY A 182 19.88 28.02 -11.63
C GLY A 182 19.86 29.34 -10.85
N GLY A 183 21.03 29.74 -10.36
CA GLY A 183 21.30 30.96 -9.60
C GLY A 183 22.52 30.78 -8.70
#